data_AF-A0A7C0XUM8-F1
#
_entry.id   AF-A0A7C0XUM8-F1
#
_cell.length_a   1.000
_cell.length_b   1.000
_cell.length_c   1.000
_cell.angle_alpha   90.00
_cell.angle_beta   90.00
_cell.angle_gamma   90.00
#
_symmetry.space_group_name_H-M   'P 1'
#
loop_
_entity.id
_entity.type
_entity.pdbx_description
1 polymer ?
#
loop_
_entity_poly.entity_id
_entity_poly.type
_entity_poly.pdbx_seq_one_letter_code
_entity_poly.pdbx_strand_id
1 'polypeptide(L)'
;KVRIFSFDEESESKLKIDVSSLHASDFSTLIPDITPLQRDLLEEILNLASKFYSSYDLSTILFILNTMYDIKKENGYKSTLSKEIPCYDLLKSMVRNVNISTLSALIRRLRRLEKTGIFCSKGTPIEEIVKRNQLTVIDLSDVNEKISEVILSAICRKIFLARKQYVRSRENGLSSPVLIVIEEAHNFAPRNLEVSINASRGVLRRIAREGRKFGVGLCLVSQRPSKLDADILSQCNSQIILRVVNPSDQEYIKQSVETVTEDIVKDLPSLGRGEAILTGSFINIPISVKIRERETEFGGKDIDVVSEWNSETSG
;
A
#
# COMPACT_ATOMS: atom_id res chain seq x y z
N LYS A 1 -13.89 2.65 -19.84
CA LYS A 1 -12.85 3.72 -19.87
C LYS A 1 -11.70 3.27 -18.98
N VAL A 2 -10.46 3.37 -19.42
CA VAL A 2 -9.27 3.02 -18.63
C VAL A 2 -8.59 4.31 -18.18
N ARG A 3 -8.20 4.40 -16.90
CA ARG A 3 -7.36 5.47 -16.36
C ARG A 3 -6.11 4.85 -15.76
N ILE A 4 -4.95 5.36 -16.12
CA ILE A 4 -3.66 4.85 -15.64
C ILE A 4 -3.00 5.94 -14.81
N PHE A 5 -2.53 5.59 -13.62
CA PHE A 5 -1.60 6.40 -12.84
C PHE A 5 -0.25 5.69 -12.85
N SER A 6 0.81 6.39 -13.25
CA SER A 6 2.19 5.90 -13.16
C SER A 6 3.07 6.93 -12.45
N PHE A 7 4.23 6.50 -11.99
CA PHE A 7 5.16 7.32 -11.21
C PHE A 7 6.43 7.70 -11.97
N ASP A 8 6.54 7.29 -13.24
CA ASP A 8 7.56 7.74 -14.17
C ASP A 8 7.58 9.29 -14.30
N GLU A 9 8.76 9.84 -14.57
CA GLU A 9 8.98 11.27 -14.73
C GLU A 9 8.10 11.87 -15.84
N GLU A 10 7.91 11.14 -16.95
CA GLU A 10 7.17 11.55 -18.14
C GLU A 10 5.63 11.46 -18.01
N SER A 11 5.12 10.85 -16.93
CA SER A 11 3.68 10.64 -16.76
C SER A 11 2.91 11.91 -16.41
N GLU A 12 1.89 12.25 -17.22
CA GLU A 12 0.98 13.37 -16.96
C GLU A 12 0.02 13.11 -15.78
N SER A 13 -0.22 11.84 -15.41
CA SER A 13 -1.18 11.44 -14.38
C SER A 13 -0.50 10.79 -13.17
N LYS A 14 0.19 11.61 -12.36
CA LYS A 14 0.83 11.15 -11.12
C LYS A 14 -0.18 11.07 -9.97
N LEU A 15 -0.27 9.90 -9.36
CA LEU A 15 -1.06 9.72 -8.14
C LEU A 15 -0.34 10.40 -6.97
N LYS A 16 -1.07 11.20 -6.19
CA LYS A 16 -0.57 11.86 -4.98
C LYS A 16 -1.28 11.33 -3.76
N ILE A 17 -0.51 11.06 -2.71
CA ILE A 17 -1.00 10.61 -1.40
C ILE A 17 -1.00 11.80 -0.44
N ASP A 18 -2.15 11.99 0.22
CA ASP A 18 -2.30 13.01 1.25
C ASP A 18 -1.53 12.58 2.51
N VAL A 19 -0.59 13.40 2.98
CA VAL A 19 0.20 13.11 4.18
C VAL A 19 -0.68 12.96 5.41
N SER A 20 -1.79 13.69 5.49
CA SER A 20 -2.73 13.57 6.60
C SER A 20 -3.48 12.22 6.65
N SER A 21 -3.44 11.46 5.55
CA SER A 21 -4.01 10.10 5.48
C SER A 21 -3.04 9.00 5.92
N LEU A 22 -1.80 9.35 6.24
CA LEU A 22 -0.78 8.43 6.72
C LEU A 22 -0.84 8.28 8.23
N HIS A 23 -0.62 7.05 8.69
CA HIS A 23 -0.49 6.67 10.09
C HIS A 23 0.99 6.51 10.47
N ALA A 24 1.32 6.58 11.76
CA ALA A 24 2.69 6.37 12.25
C ALA A 24 3.30 5.01 11.80
N SER A 25 2.46 3.99 11.64
CA SER A 25 2.86 2.70 11.08
C SER A 25 3.34 2.79 9.63
N ASP A 26 2.74 3.66 8.82
CA ASP A 26 3.14 3.85 7.42
C ASP A 26 4.52 4.51 7.34
N PHE A 27 4.78 5.49 8.21
CA PHE A 27 6.11 6.10 8.30
C PHE A 27 7.18 5.11 8.74
N SER A 28 6.82 4.11 9.54
CA SER A 28 7.74 3.03 9.91
C SER A 28 8.09 2.14 8.71
N THR A 29 7.20 2.03 7.71
CA THR A 29 7.48 1.36 6.43
C THR A 29 8.29 2.25 5.49
N LEU A 30 7.94 3.54 5.41
CA LEU A 30 8.65 4.52 4.57
C LEU A 30 10.08 4.81 5.05
N ILE A 31 10.32 4.69 6.35
CA ILE A 31 11.60 4.99 6.98
C ILE A 31 12.12 3.70 7.64
N PRO A 32 12.86 2.85 6.90
CA PRO A 32 13.41 1.62 7.47
C PRO A 32 14.36 1.94 8.63
N ASP A 33 14.40 1.02 9.60
CA ASP A 33 15.20 1.13 10.83
C ASP A 33 14.91 2.42 11.62
N ILE A 34 13.63 2.82 11.69
CA ILE A 34 13.20 3.86 12.63
C ILE A 34 13.26 3.30 14.05
N THR A 35 13.94 4.00 14.95
CA THR A 35 13.99 3.57 16.36
C THR A 35 12.64 3.87 17.03
N PRO A 36 12.24 3.15 18.11
CA PRO A 36 11.01 3.44 18.84
C PRO A 36 10.90 4.93 19.23
N LEU A 37 12.01 5.51 19.74
CA LEU A 37 12.08 6.94 20.06
C LEU A 37 11.81 7.85 18.86
N GLN A 38 12.34 7.51 17.67
CA GLN A 38 12.09 8.28 16.45
C GLN A 38 10.64 8.18 15.99
N ARG A 39 10.04 6.98 16.12
CA ARG A 39 8.64 6.74 15.77
C ARG A 39 7.70 7.51 16.69
N ASP A 40 7.92 7.41 18.00
CA ASP A 40 7.07 8.08 19.00
C ASP A 40 7.16 9.61 18.84
N LEU A 41 8.36 10.15 18.59
CA LEU A 41 8.55 11.56 18.25
C LEU A 41 7.81 11.98 16.98
N LEU A 42 7.86 11.14 15.92
CA LEU A 42 7.16 11.43 14.67
C LEU A 42 5.63 11.44 14.87
N GLU A 43 5.11 10.50 15.68
CA GLU A 43 3.70 10.45 16.04
C GLU A 43 3.26 11.71 16.80
N GLU A 44 4.04 12.17 17.78
CA GLU A 44 3.78 13.43 18.47
C GLU A 44 3.76 14.63 17.52
N ILE A 45 4.69 14.67 16.55
CA ILE A 45 4.75 15.74 15.54
C ILE A 45 3.54 15.70 14.61
N LEU A 46 3.10 14.52 14.16
CA LEU A 46 1.90 14.37 13.34
C LEU A 46 0.64 14.80 14.09
N ASN A 47 0.54 14.44 15.38
CA ASN A 47 -0.56 14.88 16.24
C ASN A 47 -0.56 16.40 16.43
N LEU A 48 0.62 17.00 16.58
CA LEU A 48 0.77 18.45 16.67
C LEU A 48 0.40 19.14 15.35
N ALA A 49 0.86 18.60 14.21
CA ALA A 49 0.52 19.11 12.88
C ALA A 49 -1.01 19.08 12.65
N SER A 50 -1.67 17.95 12.95
CA SER A 50 -3.12 17.83 12.82
C SER A 50 -3.92 18.74 13.75
N LYS A 51 -3.37 19.12 14.91
CA LYS A 51 -4.02 20.01 15.88
C LYS A 51 -3.91 21.49 15.49
N PHE A 52 -2.78 21.90 14.94
CA PHE A 52 -2.46 23.32 14.72
C PHE A 52 -2.56 23.77 13.26
N TYR A 53 -2.58 22.84 12.30
CA TYR A 53 -2.65 23.15 10.87
C TYR A 53 -3.93 22.53 10.27
N SER A 54 -4.65 23.31 9.46
CA SER A 54 -5.86 22.85 8.75
C SER A 54 -5.55 21.80 7.68
N SER A 55 -4.35 21.86 7.09
CA SER A 55 -3.74 20.83 6.25
C SER A 55 -2.23 20.85 6.44
N TYR A 56 -1.57 19.69 6.38
CA TYR A 56 -0.12 19.60 6.51
C TYR A 56 0.46 18.57 5.54
N ASP A 57 1.73 18.75 5.21
CA ASP A 57 2.53 17.89 4.33
C ASP A 57 3.90 17.57 4.94
N LEU A 58 4.76 16.90 4.17
CA LEU A 58 6.14 16.62 4.59
C LEU A 58 6.93 17.91 4.85
N SER A 59 6.69 18.97 4.07
CA SER A 59 7.30 20.29 4.27
C SER A 59 6.97 20.87 5.66
N THR A 60 5.71 20.72 6.09
CA THR A 60 5.23 21.16 7.41
C THR A 60 5.87 20.35 8.54
N ILE A 61 5.97 19.03 8.39
CA ILE A 61 6.63 18.15 9.36
C ILE A 61 8.13 18.49 9.44
N LEU A 62 8.77 18.72 8.29
CA LEU A 62 10.16 19.14 8.22
C LEU A 62 10.37 20.51 8.88
N PHE A 63 9.46 21.46 8.70
CA PHE A 63 9.51 22.76 9.36
C PHE A 63 9.48 22.62 10.90
N ILE A 64 8.57 21.79 11.43
CA ILE A 64 8.50 21.50 12.87
C ILE A 64 9.81 20.87 13.35
N LEU A 65 10.35 19.88 12.64
CA LEU A 65 11.60 19.22 13.01
C LEU A 65 12.81 20.14 12.96
N ASN A 66 12.94 20.99 11.94
CA ASN A 66 14.03 21.97 11.85
C ASN A 66 13.92 22.99 13.00
N THR A 67 12.71 23.44 13.32
CA THR A 67 12.47 24.29 14.50
C THR A 67 12.93 23.61 15.79
N MET A 68 12.55 22.35 16.00
CA MET A 68 12.97 21.58 17.18
C MET A 68 14.50 21.43 17.26
N TYR A 69 15.13 21.22 16.10
CA TYR A 69 16.59 21.13 15.97
C TYR A 69 17.27 22.44 16.36
N ASP A 70 16.77 23.57 15.86
CA ASP A 70 17.30 24.89 16.17
C ASP A 70 17.15 25.24 17.65
N ILE A 71 15.98 24.97 18.27
CA ILE A 71 15.75 25.13 19.71
C ILE A 71 16.78 24.35 20.55
N LYS A 72 17.10 23.11 20.14
CA LYS A 72 18.07 22.26 20.84
C LYS A 72 19.50 22.79 20.68
N LYS A 73 19.86 23.26 19.48
CA LYS A 73 21.20 23.71 19.14
C LYS A 73 21.54 25.05 19.79
N GLU A 74 20.59 25.97 19.86
CA GLU A 74 20.80 27.34 20.35
C GLU A 74 20.61 27.49 21.88
N ASN A 75 20.48 26.39 22.64
CA ASN A 75 20.23 26.41 24.08
C ASN A 75 19.07 27.36 24.48
N GLY A 76 18.04 27.47 23.63
CA GLY A 76 16.86 28.31 23.89
C GLY A 76 17.11 29.83 23.85
N TYR A 77 18.17 30.32 23.19
CA TYR A 77 18.31 31.74 22.91
C TYR A 77 17.20 32.19 21.94
N LYS A 78 16.49 33.27 22.31
CA LYS A 78 15.37 33.82 21.55
C LYS A 78 15.86 34.40 20.22
N SER A 79 15.72 33.65 19.14
CA SER A 79 15.59 34.27 17.82
C SER A 79 14.14 34.72 17.62
N THR A 80 13.95 35.76 16.82
CA THR A 80 12.69 36.43 16.51
C THR A 80 11.61 35.48 15.92
N LEU A 81 11.97 34.23 15.59
CA LEU A 81 11.08 33.16 15.11
C LEU A 81 10.01 32.71 16.11
N SER A 82 10.16 32.97 17.42
CA SER A 82 9.24 32.44 18.44
C SER A 82 7.79 32.92 18.33
N LYS A 83 7.52 33.98 17.55
CA LYS A 83 6.17 34.57 17.40
C LYS A 83 5.37 33.99 16.23
N GLU A 84 5.99 33.24 15.32
CA GLU A 84 5.34 32.74 14.10
C GLU A 84 4.99 31.26 14.15
N ILE A 85 5.45 30.53 15.17
CA ILE A 85 5.29 29.08 15.26
C ILE A 85 4.12 28.75 16.19
N PRO A 86 3.01 28.20 15.68
CA PRO A 86 1.96 27.65 16.53
C PRO A 86 2.62 26.64 17.47
N CYS A 87 2.34 26.72 18.77
CA CYS A 87 2.80 25.79 19.81
C CYS A 87 4.31 25.78 20.18
N TYR A 88 5.04 26.88 20.00
CA TYR A 88 6.45 27.00 20.39
C TYR A 88 6.78 26.47 21.81
N ASP A 89 5.96 26.78 22.83
CA ASP A 89 6.19 26.30 24.20
C ASP A 89 6.08 24.77 24.32
N LEU A 90 5.18 24.15 23.56
CA LEU A 90 5.03 22.69 23.50
C LEU A 90 6.28 22.07 22.86
N LEU A 91 6.74 22.60 21.73
CA LEU A 91 7.98 22.15 21.09
C LEU A 91 9.18 22.26 22.02
N LYS A 92 9.31 23.37 22.75
CA LYS A 92 10.38 23.57 23.73
C LYS A 92 10.35 22.52 24.84
N SER A 93 9.17 22.04 25.24
CA SER A 93 9.04 20.97 26.23
C SER A 93 9.46 19.61 25.67
N MET A 94 9.04 19.26 24.44
CA MET A 94 9.36 18.00 23.77
C MET A 94 10.87 17.87 23.50
N VAL A 95 11.51 18.95 23.04
CA VAL A 95 12.94 18.98 22.68
C VAL A 95 13.87 18.66 23.86
N ARG A 96 13.42 18.88 25.12
CA ARG A 96 14.26 18.62 26.31
C ARG A 96 14.75 17.18 26.37
N ASN A 97 13.88 16.23 26.02
CA ASN A 97 14.14 14.80 26.13
C ASN A 97 14.61 14.15 24.82
N VAL A 98 14.80 14.95 23.76
CA VAL A 98 15.19 14.46 22.43
C VAL A 98 16.63 14.84 22.12
N ASN A 99 17.41 13.88 21.59
CA ASN A 99 18.78 14.10 21.14
C ASN A 99 18.83 14.77 19.76
N ILE A 100 19.82 15.65 19.56
CA ILE A 100 20.00 16.38 18.29
C ILE A 100 20.28 15.45 17.11
N SER A 101 20.95 14.32 17.36
CA SER A 101 21.21 13.26 16.37
C SER A 101 19.91 12.59 15.90
N THR A 102 18.94 12.39 16.81
CA THR A 102 17.61 11.86 16.50
C THR A 102 16.86 12.79 15.54
N LEU A 103 16.84 14.09 15.83
CA LEU A 103 16.22 15.11 14.97
C LEU A 103 16.88 15.15 13.59
N SER A 104 18.21 15.18 13.55
CA SER A 104 19.00 15.20 12.32
C SER A 104 18.72 13.98 11.42
N ALA A 105 18.61 12.80 12.04
CA ALA A 105 18.32 11.56 11.33
C ALA A 105 16.91 11.58 10.70
N LEU A 106 15.90 12.02 11.46
CA LEU A 106 14.52 12.16 10.95
C LEU A 106 14.41 13.19 9.83
N ILE A 107 15.01 14.37 9.98
CA ILE A 107 15.03 15.42 8.94
C ILE A 107 15.61 14.88 7.64
N ARG A 108 16.77 14.20 7.70
CA ARG A 108 17.41 13.62 6.52
C ARG A 108 16.53 12.56 5.85
N ARG A 109 15.86 11.71 6.63
CA ARG A 109 14.98 10.64 6.14
C ARG A 109 13.70 11.22 5.49
N LEU A 110 13.05 12.19 6.12
CA LEU A 110 11.85 12.85 5.58
C LEU A 110 12.15 13.68 4.33
N ARG A 111 13.31 14.34 4.24
CA ARG A 111 13.72 15.03 2.99
C ARG A 111 13.87 14.08 1.80
N ARG A 112 14.29 12.82 2.04
CA ARG A 112 14.34 11.81 0.97
C ARG A 112 12.94 11.43 0.50
N LEU A 113 12.00 11.30 1.43
CA LEU A 113 10.60 11.02 1.10
C LEU A 113 9.93 12.18 0.37
N GLU A 114 10.19 13.42 0.78
CA GLU A 114 9.67 14.63 0.14
C GLU A 114 10.11 14.72 -1.32
N LYS A 115 11.37 14.37 -1.63
CA LYS A 115 11.90 14.33 -2.99
C LYS A 115 11.19 13.36 -3.94
N THR A 116 10.44 12.39 -3.42
CA THR A 116 9.66 11.47 -4.28
C THR A 116 8.50 12.18 -4.97
N GLY A 117 8.02 13.30 -4.43
CA GLY A 117 6.87 14.02 -4.97
C GLY A 117 5.51 13.30 -4.83
N ILE A 118 5.49 12.12 -4.20
CA ILE A 118 4.29 11.28 -4.04
C ILE A 118 3.42 11.79 -2.89
N PHE A 119 4.03 12.24 -1.80
CA PHE A 119 3.34 12.64 -0.57
C PHE A 119 3.16 14.16 -0.53
N CYS A 120 1.92 14.64 -0.52
CA CYS A 120 1.56 16.06 -0.64
C CYS A 120 0.49 16.46 0.40
N SER A 121 0.28 17.77 0.56
CA SER A 121 -0.80 18.33 1.40
C SER A 121 -2.20 18.04 0.87
N LYS A 122 -2.33 17.84 -0.44
CA LYS A 122 -3.57 17.44 -1.11
C LYS A 122 -3.29 16.24 -1.99
N GLY A 123 -3.82 15.09 -1.60
CA GLY A 123 -3.77 13.87 -2.40
C GLY A 123 -4.78 13.89 -3.56
N THR A 124 -4.62 12.97 -4.50
CA THR A 124 -5.55 12.80 -5.63
C THR A 124 -6.96 12.50 -5.11
N PRO A 125 -8.00 13.27 -5.50
CA PRO A 125 -9.39 13.05 -5.07
C PRO A 125 -9.88 11.62 -5.34
N ILE A 126 -10.75 11.09 -4.49
CA ILE A 126 -11.20 9.69 -4.64
C ILE A 126 -12.03 9.51 -5.92
N GLU A 127 -12.74 10.55 -6.34
CA GLU A 127 -13.55 10.61 -7.56
C GLU A 127 -12.67 10.55 -8.82
N GLU A 128 -11.39 10.92 -8.72
CA GLU A 128 -10.44 10.76 -9.81
C GLU A 128 -9.90 9.34 -9.92
N ILE A 129 -9.72 8.69 -8.77
CA ILE A 129 -9.23 7.32 -8.65
C ILE A 129 -10.34 6.31 -9.00
N VAL A 130 -11.58 6.53 -8.53
CA VAL A 130 -12.68 5.59 -8.71
C VAL A 130 -13.89 6.27 -9.32
N LYS A 131 -14.31 5.78 -10.49
CA LYS A 131 -15.54 6.17 -11.18
C LYS A 131 -16.32 4.94 -11.62
N ARG A 132 -17.65 5.07 -11.70
CA ARG A 132 -18.50 4.01 -12.26
C ARG A 132 -18.09 3.71 -13.70
N ASN A 133 -18.02 2.42 -14.06
CA ASN A 133 -17.62 1.93 -15.39
C ASN A 133 -16.20 2.37 -15.84
N GLN A 134 -15.30 2.60 -14.89
CA GLN A 134 -13.88 2.90 -15.13
C GLN A 134 -13.01 1.77 -14.58
N LEU A 135 -12.03 1.33 -15.38
CA LEU A 135 -10.89 0.54 -14.90
C LEU A 135 -9.78 1.52 -14.54
N THR A 136 -9.35 1.55 -13.28
CA THR A 136 -8.21 2.35 -12.85
C THR A 136 -7.03 1.42 -12.60
N VAL A 137 -5.94 1.66 -13.32
CA VAL A 137 -4.66 0.98 -13.14
C VAL A 137 -3.73 1.93 -12.40
N ILE A 138 -3.16 1.46 -11.30
CA ILE A 138 -2.10 2.17 -10.58
C ILE A 138 -0.85 1.34 -10.82
N ASP A 139 -0.01 1.82 -11.72
CA ASP A 139 1.26 1.20 -12.04
C ASP A 139 2.28 1.57 -10.98
N LEU A 140 2.87 0.57 -10.32
CA LEU A 140 3.85 0.72 -9.25
C LEU A 140 5.24 0.23 -9.67
N SER A 141 5.45 -0.05 -10.96
CA SER A 141 6.68 -0.67 -11.47
C SER A 141 7.93 0.18 -11.19
N ASP A 142 7.81 1.51 -11.26
CA ASP A 142 8.91 2.45 -11.02
C ASP A 142 9.04 2.88 -9.54
N VAL A 143 8.27 2.27 -8.64
CA VAL A 143 8.19 2.66 -7.24
C VAL A 143 8.83 1.61 -6.35
N ASN A 144 9.68 2.07 -5.42
CA ASN A 144 10.27 1.19 -4.40
C ASN A 144 9.17 0.44 -3.62
N GLU A 145 9.39 -0.85 -3.36
CA GLU A 145 8.46 -1.74 -2.65
C GLU A 145 7.84 -1.11 -1.38
N LYS A 146 8.63 -0.43 -0.55
CA LYS A 146 8.13 0.19 0.69
C LYS A 146 7.20 1.36 0.45
N ILE A 147 7.45 2.14 -0.60
CA ILE A 147 6.56 3.22 -1.01
C ILE A 147 5.29 2.62 -1.63
N SER A 148 5.41 1.57 -2.45
CA SER A 148 4.30 0.83 -3.03
C SER A 148 3.36 0.25 -1.98
N GLU A 149 3.89 -0.35 -0.90
CA GLU A 149 3.11 -0.83 0.25
C GLU A 149 2.26 0.29 0.87
N VAL A 150 2.84 1.48 1.03
CA VAL A 150 2.20 2.63 1.67
C VAL A 150 1.18 3.29 0.75
N ILE A 151 1.47 3.41 -0.55
CA ILE A 151 0.52 3.86 -1.57
C ILE A 151 -0.70 2.94 -1.56
N LEU A 152 -0.49 1.63 -1.63
CA LEU A 152 -1.57 0.65 -1.62
C LEU A 152 -2.38 0.77 -0.32
N SER A 153 -1.71 0.88 0.82
CA SER A 153 -2.38 1.04 2.12
C SER A 153 -3.26 2.29 2.17
N ALA A 154 -2.72 3.44 1.75
CA ALA A 154 -3.42 4.71 1.74
C ALA A 154 -4.64 4.70 0.80
N ILE A 155 -4.51 4.15 -0.41
CA ILE A 155 -5.60 4.05 -1.39
C ILE A 155 -6.69 3.10 -0.87
N CYS A 156 -6.31 1.92 -0.39
CA CYS A 156 -7.26 0.95 0.17
C CYS A 156 -8.04 1.55 1.35
N ARG A 157 -7.37 2.26 2.26
CA ARG A 157 -8.04 2.96 3.38
C ARG A 157 -8.98 4.03 2.87
N LYS A 158 -8.54 4.85 1.90
CA LYS A 158 -9.35 5.93 1.31
C LYS A 158 -10.63 5.38 0.67
N ILE A 159 -10.52 4.33 -0.15
CA ILE A 159 -11.67 3.65 -0.77
C ILE A 159 -12.61 3.10 0.31
N PHE A 160 -12.07 2.37 1.29
CA PHE A 160 -12.86 1.74 2.35
C PHE A 160 -13.64 2.77 3.18
N LEU A 161 -12.98 3.86 3.59
CA LEU A 161 -13.61 4.94 4.35
C LEU A 161 -14.66 5.68 3.53
N ALA A 162 -14.38 6.01 2.27
CA ALA A 162 -15.33 6.68 1.39
C ALA A 162 -16.59 5.82 1.15
N ARG A 163 -16.44 4.50 1.00
CA ARG A 163 -17.57 3.55 0.91
C ARG A 163 -18.35 3.45 2.21
N LYS A 164 -17.66 3.37 3.35
CA LYS A 164 -18.29 3.35 4.67
C LYS A 164 -19.09 4.62 4.93
N GLN A 165 -18.57 5.79 4.56
CA GLN A 165 -19.27 7.07 4.68
C GLN A 165 -20.55 7.08 3.83
N TYR A 166 -20.47 6.60 2.59
CA TYR A 166 -21.63 6.55 1.71
C TYR A 166 -22.70 5.58 2.21
N VAL A 167 -22.32 4.40 2.69
CA VAL A 167 -23.30 3.44 3.23
C VAL A 167 -24.00 3.98 4.47
N ARG A 168 -23.34 4.80 5.29
CA ARG A 168 -23.91 5.42 6.50
C ARG A 168 -24.79 6.63 6.22
N SER A 169 -24.37 7.51 5.30
CA SER A 169 -25.02 8.81 5.06
C SER A 169 -25.89 8.85 3.81
N ARG A 170 -25.61 8.02 2.81
CA ARG A 170 -26.19 8.04 1.45
C ARG A 170 -25.96 9.33 0.64
N GLU A 171 -25.36 10.34 1.24
CA GLU A 171 -25.12 11.66 0.61
C GLU A 171 -23.65 11.90 0.30
N ASN A 172 -22.74 11.38 1.14
CA ASN A 172 -21.31 11.71 1.07
C ASN A 172 -20.45 10.46 0.88
N GLY A 173 -19.34 10.60 0.15
CA GLY A 173 -18.37 9.54 -0.10
C GLY A 173 -18.58 8.83 -1.44
N LEU A 174 -18.02 7.63 -1.56
CA LEU A 174 -18.00 6.91 -2.83
C LEU A 174 -19.30 6.13 -3.01
N SER A 175 -20.11 6.46 -4.02
CA SER A 175 -21.45 5.87 -4.21
C SER A 175 -21.46 4.47 -4.80
N SER A 176 -20.47 4.14 -5.62
CA SER A 176 -20.38 2.88 -6.36
C SER A 176 -19.56 1.83 -5.61
N PRO A 177 -19.96 0.54 -5.61
CA PRO A 177 -19.10 -0.56 -5.16
C PRO A 177 -17.78 -0.61 -5.95
N VAL A 178 -16.74 -1.16 -5.33
CA VAL A 178 -15.39 -1.21 -5.90
C VAL A 178 -14.83 -2.62 -5.74
N LEU A 179 -14.19 -3.14 -6.79
CA LEU A 179 -13.33 -4.31 -6.71
C LEU A 179 -11.88 -3.84 -6.77
N ILE A 180 -11.10 -4.12 -5.74
CA ILE A 180 -9.67 -3.85 -5.69
C ILE A 180 -8.95 -5.13 -6.12
N VAL A 181 -8.16 -5.05 -7.19
CA VAL A 181 -7.33 -6.17 -7.69
C VAL A 181 -5.87 -5.85 -7.37
N ILE A 182 -5.16 -6.80 -6.76
CA ILE A 182 -3.76 -6.66 -6.36
C ILE A 182 -2.95 -7.75 -7.05
N GLU A 183 -2.12 -7.34 -8.01
CA GLU A 183 -1.08 -8.17 -8.62
C GLU A 183 0.09 -8.36 -7.64
N GLU A 184 0.78 -9.50 -7.75
CA GLU A 184 1.87 -9.89 -6.85
C GLU A 184 1.52 -9.71 -5.35
N ALA A 185 0.30 -10.11 -4.97
CA ALA A 185 -0.29 -9.81 -3.67
C ALA A 185 0.55 -10.28 -2.47
N HIS A 186 1.46 -11.23 -2.66
CA HIS A 186 2.36 -11.70 -1.60
C HIS A 186 3.37 -10.65 -1.11
N ASN A 187 3.63 -9.60 -1.91
CA ASN A 187 4.45 -8.45 -1.49
C ASN A 187 3.66 -7.52 -0.56
N PHE A 188 2.34 -7.44 -0.72
CA PHE A 188 1.48 -6.52 0.03
C PHE A 188 0.75 -7.17 1.22
N ALA A 189 0.64 -8.49 1.22
CA ALA A 189 -0.04 -9.27 2.25
C ALA A 189 0.80 -10.49 2.68
N PRO A 190 2.04 -10.30 3.18
CA PRO A 190 2.93 -11.41 3.51
C PRO A 190 2.49 -12.17 4.77
N ARG A 191 2.75 -13.49 4.78
CA ARG A 191 2.49 -14.41 5.90
C ARG A 191 3.28 -14.06 7.17
N ASN A 192 4.57 -13.76 7.01
CA ASN A 192 5.52 -13.71 8.13
C ASN A 192 5.22 -12.54 9.08
N LEU A 193 5.21 -12.84 10.38
CA LEU A 193 5.00 -11.88 11.47
C LEU A 193 6.25 -11.06 11.81
N GLU A 194 7.45 -11.53 11.42
CA GLU A 194 8.73 -10.82 11.65
C GLU A 194 8.85 -9.55 10.81
N VAL A 195 8.08 -9.44 9.72
CA VAL A 195 7.87 -8.17 9.00
C VAL A 195 6.88 -7.34 9.83
N SER A 196 7.35 -6.84 10.97
CA SER A 196 6.59 -6.05 11.95
C SER A 196 6.01 -4.75 11.37
N ILE A 197 6.23 -4.44 10.10
CA ILE A 197 5.94 -3.15 9.47
C ILE A 197 5.54 -3.31 7.99
N ASN A 198 4.60 -4.19 7.65
CA ASN A 198 3.95 -4.12 6.33
C ASN A 198 2.73 -3.18 6.41
N ALA A 199 2.80 -2.05 5.72
CA ALA A 199 1.77 -0.99 5.83
C ALA A 199 0.41 -1.44 5.30
N SER A 200 0.39 -2.31 4.28
CA SER A 200 -0.83 -2.73 3.57
C SER A 200 -1.57 -3.88 4.25
N ARG A 201 -0.87 -4.82 4.90
CA ARG A 201 -1.45 -6.04 5.48
C ARG A 201 -2.65 -5.75 6.41
N GLY A 202 -2.53 -4.74 7.26
CA GLY A 202 -3.60 -4.36 8.20
C GLY A 202 -4.88 -3.91 7.51
N VAL A 203 -4.78 -3.04 6.50
CA VAL A 203 -5.96 -2.59 5.75
C VAL A 203 -6.52 -3.70 4.88
N LEU A 204 -5.68 -4.57 4.30
CA LEU A 204 -6.14 -5.70 3.49
C LEU A 204 -6.91 -6.72 4.33
N ARG A 205 -6.43 -7.08 5.53
CA ARG A 205 -7.20 -7.89 6.49
C ARG A 205 -8.56 -7.27 6.80
N ARG A 206 -8.59 -5.97 7.04
CA ARG A 206 -9.83 -5.25 7.34
C ARG A 206 -10.80 -5.29 6.16
N ILE A 207 -10.33 -5.04 4.94
CA ILE A 207 -11.16 -5.11 3.74
C ILE A 207 -11.66 -6.54 3.51
N ALA A 208 -10.81 -7.54 3.69
CA ALA A 208 -11.22 -8.93 3.53
C ALA A 208 -12.37 -9.32 4.50
N ARG A 209 -12.29 -8.86 5.77
CA ARG A 209 -13.31 -9.16 6.80
C ARG A 209 -14.58 -8.30 6.71
N GLU A 210 -14.44 -7.01 6.40
CA GLU A 210 -15.53 -6.03 6.51
C GLU A 210 -16.01 -5.49 5.15
N GLY A 211 -15.23 -5.65 4.09
CA GLY A 211 -15.44 -5.01 2.79
C GLY A 211 -16.81 -5.31 2.18
N ARG A 212 -17.30 -6.55 2.33
CA ARG A 212 -18.65 -6.97 1.90
C ARG A 212 -19.76 -6.06 2.43
N LYS A 213 -19.66 -5.61 3.70
CA LYS A 213 -20.67 -4.73 4.33
C LYS A 213 -20.75 -3.37 3.64
N PHE A 214 -19.68 -2.95 2.97
CA PHE A 214 -19.55 -1.63 2.35
C PHE A 214 -19.44 -1.70 0.82
N GLY A 215 -19.56 -2.88 0.21
CA GLY A 215 -19.38 -3.06 -1.24
C GLY A 215 -17.95 -2.77 -1.70
N VAL A 216 -16.96 -3.14 -0.89
CA VAL A 216 -15.53 -3.17 -1.27
C VAL A 216 -15.12 -4.63 -1.39
N GLY A 217 -14.91 -5.10 -2.62
CA GLY A 217 -14.37 -6.41 -2.93
C GLY A 217 -12.85 -6.37 -3.01
N LEU A 218 -12.22 -7.52 -2.75
CA LEU A 218 -10.78 -7.73 -2.84
C LEU A 218 -10.52 -8.94 -3.73
N CYS A 219 -9.61 -8.80 -4.69
CA CYS A 219 -9.11 -9.87 -5.55
C CYS A 219 -7.59 -9.87 -5.44
N LEU A 220 -7.02 -11.00 -5.05
CA LEU A 220 -5.58 -11.16 -4.88
C LEU A 220 -5.06 -12.10 -5.96
N VAL A 221 -4.07 -11.63 -6.71
CA VAL A 221 -3.38 -12.42 -7.73
C VAL A 221 -1.96 -12.66 -7.23
N SER A 222 -1.55 -13.93 -7.14
CA SER A 222 -0.23 -14.30 -6.67
C SER A 222 0.20 -15.67 -7.18
N GLN A 223 1.45 -15.73 -7.60
CA GLN A 223 2.17 -16.96 -7.97
C GLN A 223 2.65 -17.78 -6.76
N ARG A 224 2.70 -17.19 -5.56
CA ARG A 224 3.19 -17.83 -4.32
C ARG A 224 2.13 -17.73 -3.23
N PRO A 225 1.06 -18.55 -3.28
CA PRO A 225 0.01 -18.52 -2.27
C PRO A 225 0.55 -18.79 -0.86
N SER A 226 1.55 -19.67 -0.67
CA SER A 226 2.17 -19.96 0.64
C SER A 226 2.78 -18.77 1.35
N LYS A 227 3.12 -17.71 0.60
CA LYS A 227 3.65 -16.45 1.13
C LYS A 227 2.56 -15.46 1.55
N LEU A 228 1.29 -15.71 1.25
CA LEU A 228 0.19 -14.84 1.63
C LEU A 228 -0.21 -15.00 3.09
N ASP A 229 -0.86 -13.98 3.61
CA ASP A 229 -1.49 -14.00 4.92
C ASP A 229 -2.71 -14.94 4.94
N ALA A 230 -2.67 -15.95 5.83
CA ALA A 230 -3.74 -16.94 5.94
C ALA A 230 -5.09 -16.35 6.37
N ASP A 231 -5.07 -15.29 7.19
CA ASP A 231 -6.30 -14.60 7.60
C ASP A 231 -6.92 -13.80 6.46
N ILE A 232 -6.13 -13.41 5.45
CA ILE A 232 -6.66 -12.74 4.25
C ILE A 232 -7.15 -13.80 3.25
N LEU A 233 -6.35 -14.84 3.02
CA LEU A 233 -6.70 -15.89 2.07
C LEU A 233 -7.97 -16.66 2.47
N SER A 234 -8.13 -16.98 3.75
CA SER A 234 -9.35 -17.64 4.28
C SER A 234 -10.63 -16.82 4.11
N GLN A 235 -10.53 -15.51 3.90
CA GLN A 235 -11.68 -14.63 3.63
C GLN A 235 -11.93 -14.44 2.13
N CYS A 236 -11.07 -14.99 1.27
CA CYS A 236 -11.26 -15.01 -0.17
C CYS A 236 -12.17 -16.18 -0.53
N ASN A 237 -13.48 -15.98 -0.46
CA ASN A 237 -14.48 -17.04 -0.64
C ASN A 237 -14.60 -17.56 -2.08
N SER A 238 -13.74 -17.16 -3.00
CA SER A 238 -13.86 -17.41 -4.43
C SER A 238 -12.46 -17.51 -5.01
N GLN A 239 -12.12 -18.66 -5.59
CA GLN A 239 -10.79 -18.92 -6.12
C GLN A 239 -10.82 -19.37 -7.58
N ILE A 240 -9.83 -18.88 -8.31
CA ILE A 240 -9.44 -19.33 -9.64
C ILE A 240 -8.03 -19.88 -9.48
N ILE A 241 -7.91 -21.20 -9.40
CA ILE A 241 -6.64 -21.88 -9.10
C ILE A 241 -6.09 -22.41 -10.43
N LEU A 242 -5.02 -21.78 -10.92
CA LEU A 242 -4.28 -22.27 -12.08
C LEU A 242 -3.27 -23.35 -11.66
N ARG A 243 -2.43 -23.80 -12.59
CA ARG A 243 -1.38 -24.78 -12.33
C ARG A 243 -0.49 -24.38 -11.14
N VAL A 244 -0.45 -25.23 -10.12
CA VAL A 244 0.45 -25.10 -8.96
C VAL A 244 1.30 -26.35 -8.81
N VAL A 245 2.61 -26.22 -9.01
CA VAL A 245 3.54 -27.36 -8.96
C VAL A 245 4.21 -27.50 -7.59
N ASN A 246 4.44 -26.38 -6.89
CA ASN A 246 5.17 -26.40 -5.62
C ASN A 246 4.34 -27.09 -4.51
N PRO A 247 4.88 -28.12 -3.83
CA PRO A 247 4.16 -28.84 -2.77
C PRO A 247 3.76 -27.95 -1.58
N SER A 248 4.58 -26.96 -1.23
CA SER A 248 4.27 -26.05 -0.12
C SER A 248 3.11 -25.11 -0.45
N ASP A 249 2.99 -24.68 -1.71
CA ASP A 249 1.85 -23.89 -2.19
C ASP A 249 0.58 -24.74 -2.27
N GLN A 250 0.68 -25.98 -2.74
CA GLN A 250 -0.42 -26.95 -2.77
C GLN A 250 -0.99 -27.20 -1.37
N GLU A 251 -0.12 -27.52 -0.40
CA GLU A 251 -0.53 -27.77 0.98
C GLU A 251 -1.13 -26.51 1.61
N TYR A 252 -0.57 -25.34 1.31
CA TYR A 252 -1.10 -24.08 1.83
C TYR A 252 -2.50 -23.76 1.28
N ILE A 253 -2.75 -24.01 -0.01
CA ILE A 253 -4.09 -23.89 -0.60
C ILE A 253 -5.05 -24.87 0.10
N LYS A 254 -4.65 -26.13 0.27
CA LYS A 254 -5.45 -27.16 0.96
C LYS A 254 -5.87 -26.71 2.35
N GLN A 255 -4.97 -26.09 3.10
CA GLN A 255 -5.22 -25.66 4.48
C GLN A 255 -6.00 -24.35 4.58
N SER A 256 -5.86 -23.46 3.60
CA SER A 256 -6.41 -22.09 3.66
C SER A 256 -7.76 -21.95 2.96
N VAL A 257 -8.17 -22.95 2.18
CA VAL A 257 -9.38 -22.90 1.34
C VAL A 257 -10.32 -24.06 1.66
N GLU A 258 -11.42 -23.76 2.33
CA GLU A 258 -12.40 -24.77 2.78
C GLU A 258 -13.01 -25.60 1.64
N THR A 259 -13.17 -25.00 0.46
CA THR A 259 -13.83 -25.67 -0.68
C THR A 259 -12.92 -26.59 -1.49
N VAL A 260 -11.62 -26.63 -1.19
CA VAL A 260 -10.63 -27.40 -1.95
C VAL A 260 -10.41 -28.77 -1.28
N THR A 261 -10.68 -29.84 -2.00
CA THR A 261 -10.46 -31.23 -1.54
C THR A 261 -9.03 -31.69 -1.85
N GLU A 262 -8.60 -32.77 -1.21
CA GLU A 262 -7.27 -33.35 -1.45
C GLU A 262 -7.07 -33.82 -2.91
N ASP A 263 -8.13 -34.32 -3.54
CA ASP A 263 -8.07 -34.78 -4.94
C ASP A 263 -7.87 -33.59 -5.90
N ILE A 264 -8.56 -32.47 -5.66
CA ILE A 264 -8.35 -31.22 -6.41
C ILE A 264 -6.90 -30.77 -6.33
N VAL A 265 -6.29 -30.86 -5.13
CA VAL A 265 -4.89 -30.45 -4.91
C VAL A 265 -3.92 -31.33 -5.69
N LYS A 266 -4.16 -32.65 -5.72
CA LYS A 266 -3.34 -33.61 -6.49
C LYS A 266 -3.38 -33.36 -7.99
N ASP A 267 -4.47 -32.79 -8.49
CA ASP A 267 -4.63 -32.48 -9.91
C ASP A 267 -3.98 -31.16 -10.33
N LEU A 268 -3.73 -30.22 -9.39
CA LEU A 268 -3.16 -28.89 -9.68
C LEU A 268 -1.86 -28.91 -10.51
N PRO A 269 -0.90 -29.85 -10.31
CA PRO A 269 0.31 -29.90 -11.12
C PRO A 269 0.08 -30.29 -12.58
N SER A 270 -1.02 -30.99 -12.87
CA SER A 270 -1.37 -31.54 -14.19
C SER A 270 -2.09 -30.54 -15.10
N LEU A 271 -2.63 -29.45 -14.54
CA LEU A 271 -3.31 -28.39 -15.29
C LEU A 271 -2.40 -27.80 -16.39
N GLY A 272 -2.93 -27.74 -17.61
CA GLY A 272 -2.29 -27.09 -18.74
C GLY A 272 -2.32 -25.56 -18.66
N ARG A 273 -1.61 -24.89 -19.57
CA ARG A 273 -1.67 -23.42 -19.69
C ARG A 273 -3.10 -22.99 -19.97
N GLY A 274 -3.60 -22.04 -19.19
CA GLY A 274 -4.97 -21.55 -19.30
C GLY A 274 -6.04 -22.48 -18.72
N GLU A 275 -5.67 -23.62 -18.14
CA GLU A 275 -6.62 -24.43 -17.36
C GLU A 275 -6.63 -23.97 -15.90
N ALA A 276 -7.82 -23.98 -15.30
CA ALA A 276 -8.02 -23.57 -13.93
C ALA A 276 -9.13 -24.38 -13.27
N ILE A 277 -9.00 -24.55 -11.96
CA ILE A 277 -10.08 -25.03 -11.11
C ILE A 277 -10.74 -23.81 -10.48
N LEU A 278 -12.04 -23.67 -10.72
CA LEU A 278 -12.86 -22.66 -10.10
C LEU A 278 -13.52 -23.25 -8.87
N THR A 279 -13.58 -22.50 -7.76
CA THR A 279 -14.27 -22.91 -6.54
C THR A 279 -14.70 -21.71 -5.69
N GLY A 280 -15.66 -21.93 -4.78
CA GLY A 280 -16.14 -20.92 -3.84
C GLY A 280 -17.45 -20.23 -4.29
N SER A 281 -17.82 -19.14 -3.62
CA SER A 281 -19.16 -18.54 -3.62
C SER A 281 -19.76 -18.13 -4.97
N PHE A 282 -18.95 -18.00 -6.04
CA PHE A 282 -19.49 -17.70 -7.37
C PHE A 282 -20.00 -18.96 -8.11
N ILE A 283 -19.72 -20.17 -7.60
CA ILE A 283 -20.18 -21.46 -8.13
C ILE A 283 -20.62 -22.41 -7.01
N ASN A 284 -21.48 -23.39 -7.33
CA ASN A 284 -22.00 -24.33 -6.33
C ASN A 284 -21.09 -25.54 -6.09
N ILE A 285 -20.33 -25.94 -7.11
CA ILE A 285 -19.41 -27.09 -7.08
C ILE A 285 -18.12 -26.69 -7.77
N PRO A 286 -16.94 -27.21 -7.33
CA PRO A 286 -15.70 -26.99 -8.05
C PRO A 286 -15.78 -27.49 -9.48
N ILE A 287 -15.31 -26.69 -10.44
CA ILE A 287 -15.29 -27.05 -11.87
C ILE A 287 -13.93 -26.78 -12.49
N SER A 288 -13.50 -27.66 -13.38
CA SER A 288 -12.34 -27.44 -14.24
C SER A 288 -12.77 -26.68 -15.49
N VAL A 289 -12.04 -25.62 -15.84
CA VAL A 289 -12.35 -24.75 -16.99
C VAL A 289 -11.10 -24.45 -17.80
N LYS A 290 -11.31 -24.13 -19.09
CA LYS A 290 -10.30 -23.50 -19.94
C LYS A 290 -10.58 -22.01 -20.02
N ILE A 291 -9.68 -21.19 -19.49
CA ILE A 291 -9.72 -19.74 -19.60
C ILE A 291 -9.39 -19.36 -21.04
N ARG A 292 -10.25 -18.55 -21.65
CA ARG A 292 -10.04 -18.00 -23.00
C ARG A 292 -8.75 -17.18 -23.07
N GLU A 293 -8.20 -17.05 -24.27
CA GLU A 293 -7.14 -16.07 -24.51
C GLU A 293 -7.67 -14.64 -24.31
N ARG A 294 -6.78 -13.76 -23.83
CA ARG A 294 -7.11 -12.35 -23.70
C ARG A 294 -7.12 -11.68 -25.07
N GLU A 295 -7.97 -10.67 -25.20
CA GLU A 295 -8.11 -9.89 -26.44
C GLU A 295 -7.12 -8.72 -26.53
N THR A 296 -6.50 -8.33 -25.41
CA THR A 296 -5.60 -7.18 -25.34
C THR A 296 -4.14 -7.59 -25.57
N GLU A 297 -3.33 -6.69 -26.12
CA GLU A 297 -1.89 -6.88 -26.32
C GLU A 297 -1.09 -6.71 -25.01
N PHE A 298 0.14 -7.26 -24.95
CA PHE A 298 0.90 -7.40 -23.70
C PHE A 298 1.80 -6.20 -23.54
N GLY A 299 1.71 -5.52 -22.39
CA GLY A 299 2.52 -4.34 -22.09
C GLY A 299 3.92 -4.62 -21.56
N GLY A 300 4.33 -5.88 -21.37
CA GLY A 300 5.64 -6.21 -20.82
C GLY A 300 6.26 -7.38 -21.55
N LYS A 301 6.97 -7.18 -22.66
CA LYS A 301 7.82 -8.27 -23.15
C LYS A 301 8.88 -8.54 -22.08
N ASP A 302 8.95 -9.78 -21.59
CA ASP A 302 10.14 -10.21 -20.86
C ASP A 302 11.35 -9.85 -21.71
N ILE A 303 12.35 -9.22 -21.09
CA ILE A 303 13.57 -8.85 -21.79
C ILE A 303 14.17 -10.14 -22.36
N ASP A 304 14.49 -10.14 -23.66
CA ASP A 304 15.21 -11.25 -24.26
C ASP A 304 16.67 -11.17 -23.80
N VAL A 305 16.91 -11.74 -22.62
CA VAL A 305 18.21 -11.75 -21.93
C VAL A 305 19.31 -12.32 -22.83
N VAL A 306 18.97 -13.27 -23.70
CA VAL A 306 19.93 -13.87 -24.64
C VAL A 306 20.33 -12.87 -25.71
N SER A 307 19.37 -12.12 -26.26
CA SER A 307 19.66 -11.06 -27.22
C SER A 307 20.51 -9.94 -26.61
N GLU A 308 20.25 -9.58 -25.34
CA GLU A 308 20.93 -8.51 -24.63
C GLU A 308 22.38 -8.90 -24.29
N TRP A 309 22.62 -10.11 -23.76
CA TRP A 309 23.98 -10.62 -23.52
C TRP A 309 24.83 -10.74 -24.78
N ASN A 310 24.24 -11.10 -25.91
CA ASN A 310 24.95 -11.17 -27.20
C ASN A 310 25.27 -9.79 -27.77
N SER A 311 24.53 -8.75 -27.37
CA SER A 311 24.78 -7.37 -27.80
C SER A 311 25.97 -6.73 -27.08
N GLU A 312 26.30 -7.16 -25.86
CA GLU A 312 27.47 -6.68 -25.10
C GLU A 312 28.78 -7.38 -25.46
N THR A 313 28.74 -8.55 -26.12
CA THR A 313 29.94 -9.32 -26.50
C THR A 313 30.58 -8.90 -27.82
N SER A 314 30.09 -7.84 -28.46
CA SER A 314 30.61 -7.30 -29.73
C SER A 314 31.45 -6.02 -29.58
N GLY A 315 31.91 -5.70 -28.36
CA GLY A 315 32.77 -4.55 -28.05
C GLY A 315 34.26 -4.86 -28.06
#